data_AF-A0A6I9PXA5-F1
#
_entry.id   AF-A0A6I9PXA5-F1
#
_cell.length_a   1.000
_cell.length_b   1.000
_cell.length_c   1.000
_cell.angle_alpha   90.00
_cell.angle_beta   90.00
_cell.angle_gamma   90.00
#
_symmetry.space_group_name_H-M   'P 1'
#
loop_
_entity.id
_entity.type
_entity.pdbx_description
1 polymer ?
#
loop_
_entity_poly.entity_id
_entity_poly.type
_entity_poly.pdbx_seq_one_letter_code
_entity_poly.pdbx_strand_id
1 'polypeptide(L)'
;MKQVRSESPNGLEVYLHALQLLTTIDEGIQTFAAPDGPGKAVWEFVSDVVCEDLCQPTDLPVVLQEQKSILVQAFAVLQALYRCQEQWCDRSDISISLIGTVLRVLQYQSEGKDDATSRDATKDEQLQTLAEITAEFLADICIQIPQDTVADLVKKGHLTEKTALSAAGTLVPNFKTSFQHLQAMLSQVDPQMADVVRKQFPV
;
A
#
# COMPACT_ATOMS: atom_id res chain seq x y z
N MET A 1 11.31 -19.60 -4.85
CA MET A 1 10.34 -18.46 -4.87
C MET A 1 10.10 -17.87 -6.26
N LYS A 2 11.12 -17.63 -7.12
CA LYS A 2 10.90 -17.23 -8.53
C LYS A 2 10.00 -18.18 -9.33
N GLN A 3 9.95 -19.45 -8.95
CA GLN A 3 9.22 -20.50 -9.65
C GLN A 3 7.69 -20.43 -9.47
N VAL A 4 7.20 -19.90 -8.34
CA VAL A 4 5.75 -19.71 -8.11
C VAL A 4 5.20 -18.58 -8.98
N ARG A 5 6.03 -17.56 -9.28
CA ARG A 5 5.69 -16.44 -10.18
C ARG A 5 5.45 -16.89 -11.62
N SER A 6 6.09 -17.98 -12.07
CA SER A 6 6.06 -18.43 -13.47
C SER A 6 5.08 -19.57 -13.78
N GLU A 7 4.59 -20.31 -12.79
CA GLU A 7 3.91 -21.60 -13.04
C GLU A 7 2.38 -21.56 -12.95
N SER A 8 1.74 -20.65 -12.18
CA SER A 8 0.26 -20.51 -12.17
C SER A 8 -0.23 -19.30 -11.35
N PRO A 9 -1.00 -18.35 -11.93
CA PRO A 9 -1.68 -17.27 -11.19
C PRO A 9 -2.57 -17.78 -10.05
N ASN A 10 -3.27 -18.90 -10.27
CA ASN A 10 -4.10 -19.54 -9.26
C ASN A 10 -3.26 -20.10 -8.11
N GLY A 11 -2.04 -20.57 -8.41
CA GLY A 11 -1.09 -21.03 -7.38
C GLY A 11 -0.61 -19.89 -6.50
N LEU A 12 -0.37 -18.71 -7.09
CA LEU A 12 0.02 -17.51 -6.35
C LEU A 12 -1.10 -17.03 -5.42
N GLU A 13 -2.35 -16.99 -5.90
CA GLU A 13 -3.51 -16.62 -5.07
C GLU A 13 -3.69 -17.56 -3.88
N VAL A 14 -3.64 -18.87 -4.09
CA VAL A 14 -3.74 -19.85 -2.99
C VAL A 14 -2.61 -19.66 -1.97
N TYR A 15 -1.38 -19.40 -2.45
CA TYR A 15 -0.24 -19.18 -1.58
C TYR A 15 -0.37 -17.90 -0.74
N LEU A 16 -0.77 -16.78 -1.36
CA LEU A 16 -0.99 -15.51 -0.67
C LEU A 16 -2.16 -15.59 0.31
N HIS A 17 -3.23 -16.30 -0.04
CA HIS A 17 -4.32 -16.56 0.88
C HIS A 17 -3.87 -17.36 2.12
N ALA A 18 -3.04 -18.39 1.93
CA ALA A 18 -2.49 -19.14 3.05
C ALA A 18 -1.60 -18.27 3.96
N LEU A 19 -0.76 -17.42 3.38
CA LEU A 19 0.04 -16.45 4.13
C LEU A 19 -0.85 -15.46 4.89
N GLN A 20 -1.89 -14.93 4.27
CA GLN A 20 -2.86 -14.05 4.91
C GLN A 20 -3.45 -14.72 6.15
N LEU A 21 -3.95 -15.96 6.03
CA LEU A 21 -4.50 -16.70 7.16
C LEU A 21 -3.47 -16.87 8.29
N LEU A 22 -2.22 -17.21 7.96
CA LEU A 22 -1.15 -17.33 8.95
C LEU A 22 -0.83 -15.99 9.64
N THR A 23 -0.89 -14.87 8.93
CA THR A 23 -0.67 -13.55 9.54
C THR A 23 -1.81 -13.09 10.45
N THR A 24 -2.98 -13.73 10.40
CA THR A 24 -4.15 -13.37 11.24
C THR A 24 -4.22 -14.13 12.57
N ILE A 25 -3.40 -15.16 12.77
CA ILE A 25 -3.34 -15.92 14.02
C ILE A 25 -2.09 -15.55 14.81
N ASP A 26 -2.18 -15.54 16.14
CA ASP A 26 -1.12 -15.09 17.03
C ASP A 26 0.16 -15.91 16.84
N GLU A 27 0.06 -17.24 16.77
CA GLU A 27 1.21 -18.13 16.58
C GLU A 27 1.89 -17.92 15.22
N GLY A 28 1.09 -17.65 14.19
CA GLY A 28 1.58 -17.42 12.83
C GLY A 28 2.33 -16.09 12.73
N ILE A 29 1.75 -15.00 13.22
CA ILE A 29 2.42 -13.69 13.21
C ILE A 29 3.66 -13.68 14.12
N GLN A 30 3.64 -14.37 15.27
CA GLN A 30 4.82 -14.55 16.12
C GLN A 30 5.93 -15.31 15.38
N THR A 31 5.57 -16.31 14.59
CA THR A 31 6.54 -17.06 13.76
C THR A 31 7.18 -16.14 12.72
N PHE A 32 6.40 -15.28 12.05
CA PHE A 32 6.95 -14.31 11.11
C PHE A 32 7.80 -13.24 11.77
N ALA A 33 7.42 -12.78 12.97
CA ALA A 33 8.12 -11.75 13.71
C ALA A 33 9.45 -12.22 14.32
N ALA A 34 9.62 -13.52 14.54
CA ALA A 34 10.85 -14.06 15.11
C ALA A 34 12.10 -13.61 14.32
N PRO A 35 13.22 -13.27 14.98
CA PRO A 35 14.43 -12.77 14.30
C PRO A 35 14.98 -13.70 13.21
N ASP A 36 14.91 -15.01 13.44
CA ASP A 36 15.31 -16.06 12.48
C ASP A 36 14.09 -16.67 11.75
N GLY A 37 12.93 -16.02 11.86
CA GLY A 37 11.68 -16.43 11.25
C GLY A 37 11.63 -16.11 9.75
N PRO A 38 10.59 -16.60 9.05
CA PRO A 38 10.45 -16.40 7.62
C PRO A 38 9.97 -14.99 7.23
N GLY A 39 9.70 -14.09 8.19
CA GLY A 39 9.12 -12.77 7.93
C GLY A 39 9.84 -12.01 6.82
N LYS A 40 11.17 -11.92 6.89
CA LYS A 40 11.99 -11.18 5.91
C LYS A 40 11.84 -11.70 4.50
N ALA A 41 11.96 -13.00 4.33
CA ALA A 41 11.83 -13.65 3.03
C ALA A 41 10.42 -13.49 2.46
N VAL A 42 9.39 -13.56 3.31
CA VAL A 42 8.01 -13.35 2.87
C VAL A 42 7.76 -11.90 2.48
N TRP A 43 8.22 -10.94 3.27
CA TRP A 43 8.11 -9.51 2.93
C TRP A 43 8.77 -9.18 1.61
N GLU A 44 10.02 -9.59 1.41
CA GLU A 44 10.75 -9.38 0.15
C GLU A 44 10.00 -10.02 -1.02
N PHE A 45 9.54 -11.27 -0.84
CA PHE A 45 8.79 -11.97 -1.87
C PHE A 45 7.48 -11.28 -2.26
N VAL A 46 6.65 -10.91 -1.28
CA VAL A 46 5.34 -10.29 -1.52
C VAL A 46 5.50 -8.86 -2.04
N SER A 47 6.49 -8.12 -1.54
CA SER A 47 6.81 -6.76 -2.03
C SER A 47 7.16 -6.79 -3.51
N ASP A 48 8.04 -7.69 -3.91
CA ASP A 48 8.40 -7.89 -5.32
C ASP A 48 7.18 -8.27 -6.17
N VAL A 49 6.36 -9.23 -5.71
CA VAL A 49 5.17 -9.66 -6.48
C VAL A 49 4.23 -8.48 -6.71
N VAL A 50 3.98 -7.67 -5.68
CA VAL A 50 3.11 -6.51 -5.78
C VAL A 50 3.69 -5.43 -6.70
N CYS A 51 5.00 -5.17 -6.61
CA CYS A 51 5.64 -4.10 -7.38
C CYS A 51 5.91 -4.48 -8.85
N GLU A 52 6.32 -5.73 -9.09
CA GLU A 52 6.82 -6.18 -10.38
C GLU A 52 5.79 -6.98 -11.17
N ASP A 53 4.84 -7.67 -10.52
CA ASP A 53 3.90 -8.56 -11.22
C ASP A 53 2.45 -8.06 -11.19
N LEU A 54 2.04 -7.34 -10.14
CA LEU A 54 0.62 -7.01 -9.91
C LEU A 54 0.22 -5.54 -10.10
N CYS A 55 1.14 -4.58 -9.91
CA CYS A 55 0.77 -3.17 -9.97
C CYS A 55 1.94 -2.30 -10.46
N GLN A 56 2.29 -2.50 -11.72
CA GLN A 56 3.35 -1.75 -12.38
C GLN A 56 2.92 -0.31 -12.68
N PRO A 57 3.89 0.61 -12.83
CA PRO A 57 3.60 2.00 -13.17
C PRO A 57 2.83 2.28 -14.45
N THR A 58 2.90 1.37 -15.40
CA THR A 58 2.28 1.50 -16.71
C THR A 58 0.94 0.77 -16.82
N ASP A 59 0.49 0.11 -15.75
CA ASP A 59 -0.71 -0.69 -15.78
C ASP A 59 -1.98 0.17 -15.93
N LEU A 60 -2.91 -0.33 -16.74
CA LEU A 60 -4.22 0.28 -16.90
C LEU A 60 -5.10 -0.07 -15.69
N PRO A 61 -6.10 0.77 -15.35
CA PRO A 61 -7.02 0.49 -14.22
C PRO A 61 -7.69 -0.89 -14.27
N VAL A 62 -7.94 -1.42 -15.48
CA VAL A 62 -8.53 -2.76 -15.67
C VAL A 62 -7.64 -3.90 -15.14
N VAL A 63 -6.31 -3.74 -15.17
CA VAL A 63 -5.38 -4.77 -14.65
C VAL A 63 -5.56 -4.93 -13.14
N LEU A 64 -5.69 -3.80 -12.42
CA LEU A 64 -5.92 -3.82 -10.98
C LEU A 64 -7.31 -4.40 -10.62
N GLN A 65 -8.32 -4.18 -11.47
CA GLN A 65 -9.63 -4.81 -11.33
C GLN A 65 -9.57 -6.33 -11.44
N GLU A 66 -8.81 -6.84 -12.40
CA GLU A 66 -8.64 -8.28 -12.63
C GLU A 66 -7.85 -8.96 -11.49
N GLN A 67 -6.94 -8.24 -10.85
CA GLN A 67 -6.05 -8.78 -9.82
C GLN A 67 -6.45 -8.44 -8.38
N LYS A 68 -7.60 -7.79 -8.18
CA LYS A 68 -8.04 -7.28 -6.87
C LYS A 68 -8.05 -8.33 -5.76
N SER A 69 -8.42 -9.58 -6.03
CA SER A 69 -8.44 -10.64 -5.01
C SER A 69 -7.04 -10.98 -4.50
N ILE A 70 -6.07 -11.07 -5.41
CA ILE A 70 -4.67 -11.32 -5.13
C ILE A 70 -4.06 -10.13 -4.38
N LEU A 71 -4.37 -8.90 -4.81
CA LEU A 71 -3.92 -7.67 -4.16
C LEU A 71 -4.46 -7.55 -2.73
N VAL A 72 -5.72 -7.90 -2.47
CA VAL A 72 -6.28 -7.92 -1.10
C VAL A 72 -5.45 -8.80 -0.18
N GLN A 73 -5.14 -10.02 -0.62
CA GLN A 73 -4.35 -10.97 0.18
C GLN A 73 -2.92 -10.49 0.37
N ALA A 74 -2.26 -10.01 -0.71
CA ALA A 74 -0.90 -9.52 -0.65
C ALA A 74 -0.74 -8.31 0.28
N PHE A 75 -1.65 -7.33 0.17
CA PHE A 75 -1.62 -6.13 1.00
C PHE A 75 -1.94 -6.46 2.47
N ALA A 76 -2.85 -7.40 2.75
CA ALA A 76 -3.11 -7.85 4.11
C ALA A 76 -1.85 -8.47 4.76
N VAL A 77 -1.12 -9.31 4.00
CA VAL A 77 0.15 -9.88 4.45
C VAL A 77 1.19 -8.80 4.69
N LEU A 78 1.40 -7.89 3.73
CA LEU A 78 2.38 -6.80 3.86
C LEU A 78 2.07 -5.92 5.07
N GLN A 79 0.82 -5.50 5.22
CA GLN A 79 0.40 -4.68 6.36
C GLN A 79 0.68 -5.37 7.70
N ALA A 80 0.33 -6.66 7.83
CA ALA A 80 0.57 -7.43 9.05
C ALA A 80 2.07 -7.55 9.34
N LEU A 81 2.87 -7.85 8.33
CA LEU A 81 4.33 -7.97 8.45
C LEU A 81 5.00 -6.63 8.78
N TYR A 82 4.55 -5.52 8.20
CA TYR A 82 5.08 -4.19 8.48
C TYR A 82 4.93 -3.83 9.97
N ARG A 83 3.79 -4.18 10.58
CA ARG A 83 3.53 -3.92 12.01
C ARG A 83 4.49 -4.67 12.94
N CYS A 84 5.01 -5.83 12.53
CA CYS A 84 5.96 -6.62 13.33
C CYS A 84 7.42 -6.53 12.85
N GLN A 85 7.71 -5.68 11.85
CA GLN A 85 8.99 -5.62 11.16
C GLN A 85 10.17 -5.25 12.08
N GLU A 86 9.94 -4.54 13.20
CA GLU A 86 10.98 -4.08 14.14
C GLU A 86 11.91 -5.20 14.65
N GLN A 87 11.49 -6.46 14.56
CA GLN A 87 12.25 -7.61 15.05
C GLN A 87 13.21 -8.22 13.99
N TRP A 88 13.07 -7.89 12.71
CA TRP A 88 13.81 -8.53 11.60
C TRP A 88 14.20 -7.58 10.46
N CYS A 89 13.79 -6.31 10.50
CA CYS A 89 14.19 -5.28 9.53
C CYS A 89 13.93 -3.86 10.08
N ASP A 90 14.70 -2.86 9.65
CA ASP A 90 14.42 -1.47 10.04
C ASP A 90 13.20 -0.93 9.28
N ARG A 91 12.30 -0.21 9.96
CA ARG A 91 11.11 0.39 9.33
C ARG A 91 11.44 1.40 8.22
N SER A 92 12.66 1.93 8.23
CA SER A 92 13.19 2.80 7.18
C SER A 92 13.51 2.07 5.87
N ASP A 93 13.56 0.74 5.87
CA ASP A 93 13.96 -0.07 4.72
C ASP A 93 12.80 -0.43 3.78
N ILE A 94 11.61 0.14 4.01
CA ILE A 94 10.50 -0.01 3.08
C ILE A 94 10.89 0.55 1.70
N SER A 95 10.67 -0.24 0.65
CA SER A 95 11.08 0.15 -0.69
C SER A 95 10.22 1.31 -1.20
N ILE A 96 10.87 2.27 -1.87
CA ILE A 96 10.18 3.40 -2.52
C ILE A 96 9.16 2.90 -3.55
N SER A 97 9.49 1.81 -4.26
CA SER A 97 8.58 1.16 -5.21
C SER A 97 7.30 0.69 -4.53
N LEU A 98 7.40 0.06 -3.35
CA LEU A 98 6.24 -0.43 -2.63
C LEU A 98 5.34 0.72 -2.16
N ILE A 99 5.90 1.79 -1.60
CA ILE A 99 5.12 2.98 -1.23
C ILE A 99 4.46 3.58 -2.48
N GLY A 100 5.18 3.63 -3.61
CA GLY A 100 4.63 4.09 -4.88
C GLY A 100 3.45 3.24 -5.36
N THR A 101 3.51 1.92 -5.18
CA THR A 101 2.42 1.00 -5.48
C THR A 101 1.22 1.21 -4.55
N VAL A 102 1.44 1.38 -3.24
CA VAL A 102 0.40 1.73 -2.26
C VAL A 102 -0.35 3.02 -2.67
N LEU A 103 0.40 4.08 -3.00
CA LEU A 103 -0.16 5.36 -3.44
C LEU A 103 -0.98 5.21 -4.74
N ARG A 104 -0.50 4.39 -5.68
CA ARG A 104 -1.20 4.11 -6.93
C ARG A 104 -2.53 3.38 -6.71
N VAL A 105 -2.56 2.35 -5.85
CA VAL A 105 -3.81 1.63 -5.52
C VAL A 105 -4.87 2.59 -4.98
N LEU A 106 -4.48 3.50 -4.06
CA LEU A 106 -5.40 4.54 -3.56
C LEU A 106 -5.84 5.52 -4.64
N GLN A 107 -4.95 5.89 -5.55
CA GLN A 107 -5.28 6.76 -6.67
C GLN A 107 -6.37 6.14 -7.55
N TYR A 108 -6.23 4.88 -7.95
CA TYR A 108 -7.25 4.20 -8.77
C TYR A 108 -8.61 4.15 -8.08
N GLN A 109 -8.63 3.93 -6.78
CA GLN A 109 -9.88 3.90 -6.00
C GLN A 109 -10.55 5.27 -5.92
N SER A 110 -9.76 6.35 -5.87
CA SER A 110 -10.32 7.71 -5.93
C SER A 110 -10.91 8.02 -7.31
N GLU A 111 -10.26 7.61 -8.39
CA GLU A 111 -10.74 7.81 -9.77
C GLU A 111 -12.01 7.01 -10.06
N GLY A 112 -12.09 5.76 -9.58
CA GLY A 112 -13.29 4.93 -9.75
C GLY A 112 -14.53 5.44 -9.02
N LYS A 113 -14.37 6.28 -7.99
CA LYS A 113 -15.49 6.91 -7.27
C LYS A 113 -16.10 8.09 -8.05
N ASP A 114 -15.31 8.78 -8.86
CA ASP A 114 -15.78 9.92 -9.65
C ASP A 114 -16.62 9.46 -10.88
N ASP A 115 -16.23 8.35 -11.51
CA ASP A 115 -16.97 7.76 -12.65
C ASP A 115 -18.28 7.05 -12.25
N ALA A 116 -18.42 6.65 -10.99
CA ALA A 116 -19.59 5.93 -10.46
C ALA A 116 -20.84 6.83 -10.25
N THR A 117 -20.79 8.11 -10.62
CA THR A 117 -21.97 8.99 -10.70
C THR A 117 -22.95 8.57 -11.81
N SER A 118 -22.58 7.61 -12.66
CA SER A 118 -23.51 6.94 -13.58
C SER A 118 -23.87 5.53 -13.09
N ARG A 119 -25.10 5.42 -12.57
CA ARG A 119 -26.00 4.26 -12.46
C ARG A 119 -25.36 2.84 -12.52
N ASP A 120 -25.65 2.08 -11.45
CA ASP A 120 -25.48 0.61 -11.30
C ASP A 120 -24.12 0.07 -10.80
N ALA A 121 -23.44 0.82 -9.93
CA ALA A 121 -22.29 0.29 -9.19
C ALA A 121 -22.76 -0.70 -8.10
N THR A 122 -22.82 -1.99 -8.43
CA THR A 122 -22.71 -3.03 -7.41
C THR A 122 -21.44 -2.73 -6.63
N LYS A 123 -21.54 -2.50 -5.31
CA LYS A 123 -20.36 -2.24 -4.47
C LYS A 123 -19.43 -3.42 -4.61
N ASP A 124 -18.28 -3.19 -5.24
CA ASP A 124 -17.26 -4.21 -5.36
C ASP A 124 -16.58 -4.37 -4.00
N GLU A 125 -17.06 -5.33 -3.22
CA GLU A 125 -16.61 -5.58 -1.84
C GLU A 125 -15.10 -5.85 -1.77
N GLN A 126 -14.52 -6.47 -2.80
CA GLN A 126 -13.08 -6.73 -2.85
C GLN A 126 -12.27 -5.45 -3.07
N LEU A 127 -12.72 -4.55 -3.94
CA LEU A 127 -12.06 -3.24 -4.10
C LEU A 127 -12.19 -2.39 -2.85
N GLN A 128 -13.35 -2.43 -2.18
CA GLN A 128 -13.55 -1.72 -0.92
C GLN A 128 -12.62 -2.26 0.17
N THR A 129 -12.51 -3.59 0.28
CA THR A 129 -11.58 -4.25 1.20
C THR A 129 -10.13 -3.86 0.88
N LEU A 130 -9.75 -3.88 -0.40
CA LEU A 130 -8.42 -3.44 -0.83
C LEU A 130 -8.17 -1.98 -0.43
N ALA A 131 -9.17 -1.11 -0.52
CA ALA A 131 -9.06 0.29 -0.14
C ALA A 131 -8.77 0.48 1.34
N GLU A 132 -9.52 -0.24 2.18
CA GLU A 132 -9.37 -0.18 3.63
C GLU A 132 -8.00 -0.67 4.06
N ILE A 133 -7.56 -1.83 3.55
CA ILE A 133 -6.23 -2.39 3.85
C ILE A 133 -5.12 -1.44 3.36
N THR A 134 -5.24 -0.90 2.14
CA THR A 134 -4.24 0.01 1.57
C THR A 134 -4.17 1.31 2.36
N ALA A 135 -5.31 1.85 2.79
CA ALA A 135 -5.39 3.04 3.63
C ALA A 135 -4.70 2.85 4.96
N GLU A 136 -5.01 1.75 5.66
CA GLU A 136 -4.38 1.42 6.94
C GLU A 136 -2.89 1.17 6.78
N PHE A 137 -2.47 0.46 5.73
CA PHE A 137 -1.06 0.21 5.47
C PHE A 137 -0.30 1.51 5.20
N LEU A 138 -0.85 2.40 4.36
CA LEU A 138 -0.26 3.72 4.16
C LEU A 138 -0.22 4.53 5.45
N ALA A 139 -1.27 4.45 6.28
CA ALA A 139 -1.31 5.14 7.56
C ALA A 139 -0.16 4.69 8.48
N ASP A 140 0.11 3.38 8.55
CA ASP A 140 1.20 2.82 9.33
C ASP A 140 2.57 3.30 8.81
N ILE A 141 2.76 3.32 7.48
CA ILE A 141 3.98 3.85 6.83
C ILE A 141 4.17 5.34 7.18
N CYS A 142 3.11 6.12 7.09
CA CYS A 142 3.16 7.57 7.26
C CYS A 142 3.47 8.01 8.69
N ILE A 143 3.27 7.19 9.73
CA ILE A 143 3.58 7.59 11.12
C ILE A 143 5.08 7.87 11.31
N GLN A 144 5.94 7.17 10.56
CA GLN A 144 7.39 7.25 10.73
C GLN A 144 8.12 7.50 9.41
N ILE A 145 7.42 7.92 8.36
CA ILE A 145 8.05 8.13 7.05
C ILE A 145 9.13 9.23 7.16
N PRO A 146 10.39 8.92 6.80
CA PRO A 146 11.47 9.91 6.83
C PRO A 146 11.29 10.97 5.74
N GLN A 147 11.83 12.17 6.00
CA GLN A 147 11.85 13.26 5.02
C GLN A 147 12.54 12.84 3.71
N ASP A 148 13.67 12.14 3.79
CA ASP A 148 14.43 11.69 2.62
C ASP A 148 13.62 10.71 1.76
N THR A 149 12.84 9.83 2.39
CA THR A 149 11.91 8.91 1.70
C THR A 149 10.84 9.70 0.96
N VAL A 150 10.26 10.74 1.58
CA VAL A 150 9.30 11.63 0.91
C VAL A 150 9.95 12.37 -0.26
N ALA A 151 11.17 12.88 -0.09
CA ALA A 151 11.93 13.52 -1.17
C ALA A 151 12.16 12.59 -2.36
N ASP A 152 12.52 11.34 -2.10
CA ASP A 152 12.69 10.32 -3.13
C ASP A 152 11.38 9.96 -3.83
N LEU A 153 10.27 9.88 -3.10
CA LEU A 153 8.95 9.63 -3.67
C LEU A 153 8.53 10.75 -4.63
N VAL A 154 8.76 12.02 -4.26
CA VAL A 154 8.49 13.17 -5.13
C VAL A 154 9.40 13.13 -6.36
N LYS A 155 10.72 12.99 -6.13
CA LYS A 155 11.73 13.00 -7.20
C LYS A 155 11.51 11.88 -8.23
N LYS A 156 11.09 10.70 -7.79
CA LYS A 156 10.81 9.54 -8.66
C LYS A 156 9.39 9.57 -9.25
N GLY A 157 8.58 10.59 -8.93
CA GLY A 157 7.23 10.75 -9.47
C GLY A 157 6.19 9.77 -8.91
N HIS A 158 6.47 9.15 -7.76
CA HIS A 158 5.51 8.31 -7.04
C HIS A 158 4.55 9.15 -6.19
N LEU A 159 5.06 10.23 -5.58
CA LEU A 159 4.25 11.22 -4.87
C LEU A 159 4.11 12.47 -5.75
N THR A 160 3.00 12.50 -6.48
CA THR A 160 2.51 13.61 -7.29
C THR A 160 1.33 14.29 -6.60
N GLU A 161 0.91 15.46 -7.12
CA GLU A 161 -0.28 16.16 -6.62
C GLU A 161 -1.50 15.22 -6.57
N LYS A 162 -1.71 14.45 -7.65
CA LYS A 162 -2.83 13.52 -7.76
C LYS A 162 -2.80 12.44 -6.68
N THR A 163 -1.68 11.73 -6.54
CA THR A 163 -1.53 10.70 -5.51
C THR A 163 -1.58 11.27 -4.10
N ALA A 164 -1.08 12.49 -3.88
CA ALA A 164 -1.11 13.15 -2.58
C ALA A 164 -2.54 13.52 -2.18
N LEU A 165 -3.35 14.00 -3.13
CA LEU A 165 -4.78 14.27 -2.92
C LEU A 165 -5.57 12.98 -2.67
N SER A 166 -5.30 11.90 -3.41
CA SER A 166 -5.92 10.58 -3.18
C SER A 166 -5.56 10.00 -1.81
N ALA A 167 -4.29 10.11 -1.41
CA ALA A 167 -3.84 9.71 -0.08
C ALA A 167 -4.50 10.56 1.01
N ALA A 168 -4.58 11.88 0.84
CA ALA A 168 -5.23 12.77 1.79
C ALA A 168 -6.73 12.45 1.96
N GLY A 169 -7.45 12.28 0.85
CA GLY A 169 -8.88 11.94 0.87
C GLY A 169 -9.18 10.61 1.58
N THR A 170 -8.23 9.69 1.54
CA THR A 170 -8.33 8.39 2.21
C THR A 170 -7.91 8.44 3.69
N LEU A 171 -6.82 9.15 4.00
CA LEU A 171 -6.23 9.15 5.34
C LEU A 171 -6.90 10.15 6.29
N VAL A 172 -7.34 11.32 5.82
CA VAL A 172 -7.88 12.37 6.70
C VAL A 172 -9.09 11.92 7.53
N PRO A 173 -10.06 11.14 7.00
CA PRO A 173 -11.22 10.71 7.77
C PRO A 173 -10.89 9.83 8.99
N ASN A 174 -9.93 8.90 8.86
CA ASN A 174 -9.71 7.83 9.85
C ASN A 174 -8.28 7.79 10.42
N PHE A 175 -7.31 8.41 9.74
CA PHE A 175 -5.87 8.34 10.02
C PHE A 175 -5.23 9.73 10.04
N LYS A 176 -5.94 10.70 10.66
CA LYS A 176 -5.55 12.11 10.72
C LYS A 176 -4.10 12.33 11.16
N THR A 177 -3.65 11.64 12.22
CA THR A 177 -2.28 11.78 12.75
C THR A 177 -1.23 11.33 11.74
N SER A 178 -1.45 10.19 11.08
CA SER A 178 -0.54 9.69 10.03
C SER A 178 -0.45 10.69 8.88
N PHE A 179 -1.60 11.24 8.46
CA PHE A 179 -1.62 12.26 7.41
C PHE A 179 -0.89 13.55 7.82
N GLN A 180 -1.06 14.02 9.06
CA GLN A 180 -0.36 15.21 9.55
C GLN A 180 1.16 15.05 9.49
N HIS A 181 1.69 13.87 9.82
CA HIS A 181 3.12 13.60 9.69
C HIS A 181 3.58 13.62 8.23
N LEU A 182 2.86 12.94 7.33
CA LEU A 182 3.14 13.00 5.89
C LEU A 182 3.11 14.44 5.36
N GLN A 183 2.11 15.24 5.76
CA GLN A 183 1.98 16.64 5.37
C GLN A 183 3.12 17.51 5.91
N ALA A 184 3.59 17.24 7.13
CA ALA A 184 4.73 17.94 7.70
C ALA A 184 6.02 17.64 6.92
N MET A 185 6.27 16.37 6.58
CA MET A 185 7.42 16.00 5.75
C MET A 185 7.30 16.59 4.35
N LEU A 186 6.11 16.53 3.74
CA LEU A 186 5.86 17.09 2.42
C LEU A 186 6.05 18.61 2.39
N SER A 187 5.66 19.33 3.44
CA SER A 187 5.86 20.78 3.52
C SER A 187 7.34 21.19 3.52
N GLN A 188 8.24 20.29 3.92
CA GLN A 188 9.69 20.52 3.88
C GLN A 188 10.31 20.16 2.52
N VAL A 189 9.73 19.18 1.82
CA VAL A 189 10.24 18.64 0.55
C VAL A 189 9.67 19.40 -0.65
N ASP A 190 8.37 19.60 -0.69
CA ASP A 190 7.63 20.30 -1.74
C ASP A 190 6.51 21.15 -1.12
N PRO A 191 6.81 22.41 -0.74
CA PRO A 191 5.83 23.31 -0.13
C PRO A 191 4.64 23.61 -1.05
N GLN A 192 4.83 23.61 -2.37
CA GLN A 192 3.77 23.92 -3.32
C GLN A 192 2.72 22.81 -3.32
N MET A 193 3.16 21.56 -3.41
CA MET A 193 2.26 20.41 -3.33
C MET A 193 1.60 20.32 -1.94
N ALA A 194 2.33 20.59 -0.86
CA ALA A 194 1.75 20.63 0.49
C ALA A 194 0.62 21.67 0.61
N ASP A 195 0.79 22.85 0.00
CA ASP A 195 -0.22 23.91 -0.02
C ASP A 195 -1.47 23.52 -0.80
N VAL A 196 -1.32 22.84 -1.93
CA VAL A 196 -2.45 22.30 -2.71
C VAL A 196 -3.27 21.33 -1.85
N VAL A 197 -2.59 20.36 -1.23
CA VAL A 197 -3.27 19.36 -0.40
C VAL A 197 -3.97 20.01 0.79
N ARG A 198 -3.33 21.00 1.45
CA ARG A 198 -3.91 21.70 2.61
C ARG A 198 -5.17 22.51 2.27
N LYS A 199 -5.24 23.08 1.06
CA LYS A 199 -6.43 23.81 0.62
C LYS A 199 -7.65 22.89 0.49
N GLN A 200 -7.44 21.66 0.01
CA GLN A 200 -8.54 20.71 -0.17
C GLN A 200 -8.86 19.94 1.11
N PHE A 201 -7.83 19.63 1.91
CA PHE A 201 -7.93 18.90 3.15
C PHE A 201 -7.27 19.71 4.27
N PRO A 202 -8.00 20.61 4.93
CA PRO A 202 -7.49 21.33 6.09
C PRO A 202 -7.51 20.41 7.31
N VAL A 203 -6.34 20.23 7.96
CA VAL A 203 -6.13 19.20 8.99
C VAL A 203 -5.52 19.78 10.26
#